data_AF-A0A380KN73-F1
#
_entry.id   AF-A0A380KN73-F1
#
_cell.length_a   1.000
_cell.length_b   1.000
_cell.length_c   1.000
_cell.angle_alpha   90.00
_cell.angle_beta   90.00
_cell.angle_gamma   90.00
#
_symmetry.space_group_name_H-M   'P 1'
#
loop_
_entity.id
_entity.type
_entity.pdbx_description
1 polymer ?
#
loop_
_entity_poly.entity_id
_entity_poly.type
_entity_poly.pdbx_seq_one_letter_code
_entity_poly.pdbx_strand_id
1 'polypeptide(L)' 'MVAEIEKHHEERYRTLLKNVETAKLFEKSEVKIWECRNCGHIIVGTRAPKVCQVCAHAQSYFEVRAENY' A
#
# COMPACT_ATOMS: atom_id res chain seq x y z
N MET A 1 22.76 25.47 1.83
CA MET A 1 22.04 26.54 1.09
C MET A 1 20.64 26.02 0.71
N VAL A 2 19.64 26.86 0.41
CA VAL A 2 18.25 26.40 0.09
C VAL A 2 18.22 25.32 -1.01
N ALA A 3 19.11 25.42 -2.01
CA ALA A 3 19.20 24.45 -3.11
C ALA A 3 19.51 23.00 -2.69
N GLU A 4 20.30 22.77 -1.63
CA GLU A 4 20.58 21.41 -1.14
C GLU A 4 19.37 20.77 -0.46
N ILE A 5 18.57 21.58 0.22
CA ILE A 5 17.33 21.14 0.87
C ILE A 5 16.32 20.71 -0.20
N GLU A 6 16.15 21.52 -1.25
CA GLU A 6 15.20 21.19 -2.32
C GLU A 6 15.65 19.99 -3.16
N LYS A 7 16.96 19.78 -3.35
CA LYS A 7 17.47 18.56 -3.97
C LYS A 7 17.12 17.31 -3.16
N HIS A 8 17.26 17.38 -1.83
CA HIS A 8 16.87 16.28 -0.95
C HIS A 8 15.34 16.03 -0.96
N HIS A 9 14.53 17.09 -1.06
CA HIS A 9 13.08 16.95 -1.26
C HIS A 9 12.75 16.24 -2.58
N GLU A 10 13.38 16.64 -3.67
CA GLU A 10 13.18 16.03 -4.99
C GLU A 10 13.54 14.54 -4.99
N GLU A 11 14.69 14.18 -4.43
CA GLU A 11 15.14 12.78 -4.31
C GLU A 11 14.15 11.93 -3.50
N ARG A 12 13.63 12.48 -2.40
CA ARG A 12 12.59 11.82 -1.58
C ARG A 12 11.31 11.62 -2.37
N TYR A 13 10.82 12.63 -3.08
CA TYR A 13 9.58 12.53 -3.84
C TYR A 13 9.69 11.57 -5.03
N ARG A 14 10.82 11.56 -5.75
CA ARG A 14 11.07 10.60 -6.84
C ARG A 14 11.09 9.15 -6.32
N THR A 15 11.66 8.94 -5.14
CA THR A 15 11.66 7.62 -4.49
C THR A 15 10.26 7.16 -4.11
N LEU A 16 9.46 8.06 -3.50
CA LEU A 16 8.06 7.78 -3.16
C LEU A 16 7.21 7.52 -4.41
N LEU A 17 7.39 8.31 -5.46
CA LEU A 17 6.70 8.15 -6.73
C LEU A 17 6.99 6.76 -7.33
N LYS A 18 8.27 6.36 -7.37
CA LYS A 18 8.67 5.04 -7.87
C LYS A 18 8.05 3.90 -7.06
N ASN A 19 7.90 4.07 -5.74
CA ASN A 19 7.27 3.07 -4.86
C ASN A 19 5.75 2.97 -5.08
N VAL A 20 5.09 4.07 -5.43
CA VAL A 20 3.67 4.09 -5.84
C VAL A 20 3.50 3.47 -7.23
N GLU A 21 4.36 3.84 -8.18
CA GLU A 21 4.29 3.42 -9.58
C GLU A 21 4.55 1.92 -9.77
N THR A 22 5.33 1.29 -8.89
CA THR A 22 5.71 -0.11 -9.06
C THR A 22 4.61 -1.12 -8.72
N ALA A 23 3.40 -0.70 -8.31
CA ALA A 23 2.17 -1.50 -8.14
C ALA A 23 2.27 -2.79 -7.27
N LYS A 24 3.44 -3.12 -6.74
CA LYS A 24 3.75 -4.31 -5.90
C LYS A 24 3.40 -4.11 -4.42
N LEU A 25 2.81 -2.98 -4.06
CA LEU A 25 2.33 -2.74 -2.69
C LEU A 25 1.16 -3.67 -2.36
N PHE A 26 0.26 -3.88 -3.33
CA PHE A 26 -0.97 -4.64 -3.17
C PHE A 26 -0.96 -5.97 -3.91
N GLU A 27 0.22 -6.43 -4.32
CA GLU A 27 0.43 -7.73 -4.96
C GLU A 27 1.71 -8.38 -4.42
N LYS A 28 1.61 -9.65 -4.04
CA LYS A 28 2.70 -10.47 -3.52
C LYS A 28 2.83 -11.73 -4.37
N SER A 29 4.05 -12.26 -4.43
CA SER A 29 4.33 -13.54 -5.11
C SER A 29 3.62 -14.73 -4.46
N GLU A 30 3.29 -14.61 -3.17
CA GLU A 30 2.61 -15.63 -2.38
C GLU A 30 1.21 -15.17 -1.97
N VAL A 31 0.33 -16.13 -1.70
CA VAL A 31 -0.97 -15.86 -1.10
C VAL A 31 -0.76 -15.23 0.28
N LYS A 32 -1.43 -14.10 0.53
CA LYS A 32 -1.48 -13.43 1.83
C LYS A 32 -2.93 -13.21 2.25
N ILE A 33 -3.11 -12.95 3.54
CA ILE A 33 -4.35 -12.46 4.11
C ILE A 33 -4.29 -10.94 4.08
N TRP A 34 -5.23 -10.33 3.37
CA TRP A 34 -5.38 -8.88 3.28
C TRP A 34 -6.53 -8.43 4.15
N GLU A 35 -6.31 -7.43 4.98
CA GLU A 35 -7.31 -6.87 5.89
C GLU A 35 -7.56 -5.40 5.57
N CYS A 36 -8.83 -5.02 5.46
CA CYS A 36 -9.22 -3.64 5.27
C CYS A 36 -9.14 -2.88 6.61
N ARG A 37 -8.19 -1.96 6.71
CA ARG A 37 -7.98 -1.09 7.89
C ARG A 37 -9.17 -0.20 8.24
N ASN A 38 -10.10 0.00 7.31
CA ASN A 38 -11.30 0.81 7.54
C ASN A 38 -12.43 0.04 8.23
N CYS A 39 -12.61 -1.24 7.87
CA CYS A 39 -13.82 -2.00 8.27
C CYS A 39 -13.55 -3.45 8.73
N GLY A 40 -12.29 -3.90 8.72
CA GLY A 40 -11.90 -5.26 9.09
C GLY A 40 -12.19 -6.35 8.05
N HIS A 41 -12.66 -6.01 6.84
CA HIS A 41 -12.93 -7.02 5.80
C HIS A 41 -11.66 -7.78 5.40
N ILE A 42 -11.71 -9.12 5.44
CA ILE A 42 -10.59 -10.01 5.16
C ILE A 42 -10.75 -10.67 3.78
N ILE A 43 -9.68 -10.67 2.99
CA ILE A 43 -9.59 -11.37 1.70
C ILE A 43 -8.29 -12.18 1.65
N VAL A 44 -8.36 -13.41 1.13
CA VAL A 44 -7.18 -14.26 0.92
C VAL A 44 -6.83 -14.28 -0.56
N GLY A 45 -5.58 -13.94 -0.90
CA GLY A 45 -5.11 -13.96 -2.27
C GLY A 45 -3.73 -13.35 -2.45
N THR A 46 -3.20 -13.41 -3.66
CA THR A 46 -1.92 -12.77 -4.01
C THR A 46 -2.05 -11.25 -4.11
N ARG A 47 -3.27 -10.69 -4.14
CA ARG A 47 -3.53 -9.26 -4.28
C ARG A 47 -4.73 -8.76 -3.48
N ALA A 48 -4.66 -7.53 -2.99
CA ALA A 48 -5.82 -6.81 -2.46
C ALA A 48 -6.72 -6.32 -3.61
N PRO A 49 -8.05 -6.23 -3.43
CA PRO A 49 -8.95 -5.71 -4.46
C PRO A 49 -8.80 -4.20 -4.64
N LYS A 50 -9.15 -3.68 -5.82
CA LYS A 50 -9.11 -2.23 -6.11
C LYS A 50 -10.04 -1.41 -5.20
N VAL A 51 -11.14 -2.02 -4.77
CA VAL A 51 -12.16 -1.42 -3.90
C VAL A 51 -12.62 -2.47 -2.90
N CYS A 52 -12.78 -2.09 -1.63
CA CYS A 52 -13.32 -2.95 -0.60
C CYS A 52 -14.80 -3.24 -0.89
N GLN A 53 -15.17 -4.52 -0.98
CA GLN A 53 -16.53 -4.96 -1.29
C GLN A 53 -17.54 -4.70 -0.16
N VAL A 54 -17.07 -4.35 1.04
CA VAL A 54 -17.91 -4.08 2.21
C VAL A 54 -18.13 -2.58 2.40
N CYS A 55 -17.06 -1.78 2.47
CA CYS A 55 -17.15 -0.35 2.79
C CYS A 55 -16.87 0.59 1.60
N ALA A 56 -16.67 0.05 0.39
CA ALA A 56 -16.38 0.80 -0.84
C ALA A 56 -15.13 1.70 -0.81
N HIS A 57 -14.24 1.55 0.18
CA HIS A 57 -12.99 2.30 0.24
C HIS A 57 -11.92 1.72 -0.71
N ALA A 58 -10.99 2.58 -1.14
CA ALA A 58 -9.96 2.22 -2.11
C ALA A 58 -8.99 1.14 -1.60
N GLN A 59 -8.29 0.49 -2.53
CA GLN A 59 -7.24 -0.53 -2.26
C GLN A 59 -6.20 -0.08 -1.22
N SER A 60 -5.93 1.23 -1.13
CA SER A 60 -5.00 1.82 -0.18
C SER A 60 -5.35 1.57 1.30
N TYR A 61 -6.58 1.12 1.58
CA TYR A 61 -7.01 0.74 2.92
C TYR A 61 -6.73 -0.73 3.25
N PHE A 62 -6.23 -1.54 2.31
CA PHE A 62 -5.83 -2.91 2.61
C PHE A 62 -4.37 -2.99 3.04
N GLU A 63 -4.11 -3.83 4.04
CA GLU A 63 -2.77 -4.22 4.47
C GLU A 63 -2.66 -5.75 4.58
N VAL A 64 -1.43 -6.26 4.60
CA VAL A 64 -1.22 -7.68 4.92
C VAL A 64 -1.41 -7.85 6.42
N ARG A 65 -2.32 -8.75 6.81
CA ARG A 65 -2.61 -9.04 8.21
C ARG A 65 -1.36 -9.57 8.93
N ALA A 66 -0.95 -8.90 10.00
CA ALA A 66 0.10 -9.37 10.90
C ALA A 66 -0.54 -10.12 12.07
N GLU A 67 -0.03 -11.31 12.39
CA GLU A 67 -0.37 -12.04 13.61
C GLU A 67 0.76 -11.84 14.62
N ASN A 68 0.80 -10.68 15.26
CA ASN A 68 1.75 -10.34 16.30
C ASN A 68 0.99 -10.07 17.61
N TYR A 69 0.69 -11.14 18.35
CA TYR A 69 0.07 -11.10 19.67
C TYR A 69 1.08 -11.41 20.78
#